data_AF-A0A2E5UNT1-F1
#
_entry.id   AF-A0A2E5UNT1-F1
#
_cell.length_a   1.000
_cell.length_b   1.000
_cell.length_c   1.000
_cell.angle_alpha   90.00
_cell.angle_beta   90.00
_cell.angle_gamma   90.00
#
_symmetry.space_group_name_H-M   'P 1'
#
loop_
_entity.id
_entity.type
_entity.pdbx_description
1 polymer ?
#
loop_
_entity_poly.entity_id
_entity_poly.type
_entity_poly.pdbx_seq_one_letter_code
_entity_poly.pdbx_strand_id
1 'polypeptide(L)'
;MFALISYIFKIIISLGAGYVIGYNSDKESTSSLQFYTSVNSLLMASVIAIFSYEDNNIVPAIIFLGINHTLLANFFNDSILDKFKLIFSSICGLLIGLGFIFHAILITLLFSYIINNYDIISDLITSSNSKNEDEYKNELDLNDEEM
;
A
#
# COMPACT_ATOMS: atom_id res chain seq x y z
N MET A 1 11.91 -29.82 -7.14
CA MET A 1 10.68 -29.93 -6.32
C MET A 1 10.55 -28.79 -5.32
N PHE A 2 11.56 -28.51 -4.49
CA PHE A 2 11.53 -27.41 -3.51
C PHE A 2 11.32 -26.01 -4.11
N ALA A 3 11.91 -25.71 -5.28
CA ALA A 3 11.71 -24.42 -5.95
C ALA A 3 10.24 -24.19 -6.35
N LEU A 4 9.57 -25.22 -6.88
CA LEU A 4 8.15 -25.16 -7.25
C LEU A 4 7.24 -25.01 -6.03
N ILE A 5 7.54 -25.72 -4.94
CA ILE A 5 6.82 -25.58 -3.67
C ILE A 5 6.99 -24.16 -3.10
N SER A 6 8.22 -23.64 -3.08
CA SER A 6 8.53 -22.27 -2.66
C SER A 6 7.80 -21.24 -3.52
N TYR A 7 7.73 -21.47 -4.83
CA TYR A 7 6.99 -20.60 -5.75
C TYR A 7 5.49 -20.59 -5.43
N ILE A 8 4.86 -21.76 -5.29
CA ILE A 8 3.43 -21.86 -4.93
C ILE A 8 3.16 -21.15 -3.60
N PHE A 9 4.05 -21.29 -2.61
CA PHE A 9 3.89 -20.65 -1.31
C PHE A 9 3.94 -19.12 -1.41
N LYS A 10 4.90 -18.57 -2.19
CA LYS A 10 4.96 -17.13 -2.49
C LYS A 10 3.67 -16.64 -3.14
N ILE A 11 3.11 -17.40 -4.07
CA ILE A 11 1.87 -17.06 -4.78
C ILE A 11 0.67 -16.99 -3.82
N ILE A 12 0.52 -17.98 -2.93
CA ILE A 12 -0.56 -17.99 -1.93
C ILE A 12 -0.44 -16.78 -0.99
N ILE A 13 0.76 -16.48 -0.51
CA ILE A 13 0.98 -15.32 0.37
C ILE A 13 0.72 -14.01 -0.37
N SER A 14 1.14 -13.91 -1.64
CA SER A 14 0.88 -12.73 -2.46
C SER A 14 -0.61 -12.44 -2.63
N LEU A 15 -1.40 -13.48 -2.94
CA LEU A 15 -2.85 -13.37 -3.00
C LEU A 15 -3.45 -12.92 -1.66
N GLY A 16 -3.00 -13.52 -0.55
CA GLY A 16 -3.46 -13.13 0.79
C GLY A 16 -3.11 -11.68 1.15
N ALA A 17 -1.89 -11.23 0.82
CA ALA A 17 -1.46 -9.86 1.07
C ALA A 17 -2.30 -8.86 0.26
N GLY A 18 -2.50 -9.10 -1.04
CA GLY A 18 -3.35 -8.28 -1.87
C GLY A 18 -4.79 -8.22 -1.34
N TYR A 19 -5.36 -9.36 -0.94
CA TYR A 19 -6.71 -9.42 -0.37
C TYR A 19 -6.87 -8.56 0.88
N VAL A 20 -5.90 -8.61 1.80
CA VAL A 20 -5.89 -7.82 3.05
C VAL A 20 -5.72 -6.33 2.76
N ILE A 21 -4.92 -5.96 1.76
CA ILE A 21 -4.72 -4.56 1.34
C ILE A 21 -6.01 -3.98 0.73
N GLY A 22 -6.70 -4.76 -0.11
CA GLY A 22 -7.95 -4.34 -0.74
C GLY A 22 -9.15 -4.34 0.18
N TYR A 23 -9.03 -4.90 1.39
CA TYR A 23 -10.11 -4.91 2.38
C TYR A 23 -10.55 -3.47 2.70
N ASN A 24 -11.85 -3.29 2.84
CA ASN A 24 -12.45 -2.03 3.23
C ASN A 24 -13.58 -2.34 4.21
N SER A 25 -13.47 -1.87 5.45
CA SER A 25 -14.47 -2.11 6.51
C SER A 25 -15.82 -1.47 6.20
N ASP A 26 -15.81 -0.40 5.40
CA ASP A 26 -16.96 0.50 5.28
C ASP A 26 -17.87 0.14 4.09
N LYS A 27 -17.53 -0.89 3.31
CA LYS A 27 -18.30 -1.35 2.14
C LYS A 27 -18.76 -2.80 2.35
N GLU A 28 -20.06 -3.00 2.58
CA GLU A 28 -20.72 -4.30 2.84
C GLU A 28 -20.60 -5.34 1.71
N SER A 29 -20.29 -4.92 0.47
CA SER A 29 -20.04 -5.84 -0.64
C SER A 29 -18.55 -6.16 -0.75
N THR A 30 -18.18 -7.45 -0.83
CA THR A 30 -16.82 -7.90 -1.21
C THR A 30 -16.35 -7.08 -2.41
N SER A 31 -15.46 -6.14 -2.14
CA SER A 31 -15.22 -5.05 -3.09
C SER A 31 -14.47 -5.62 -4.29
N SER A 32 -14.84 -5.19 -5.50
CA SER A 32 -14.07 -5.46 -6.71
C SER A 32 -12.58 -5.12 -6.51
N LEU A 33 -12.28 -4.14 -5.65
CA LEU A 33 -10.94 -3.76 -5.21
C LEU A 33 -10.16 -4.89 -4.53
N GLN A 34 -10.76 -5.71 -3.65
CA GLN A 34 -10.08 -6.88 -3.05
C GLN A 34 -9.61 -7.87 -4.13
N PHE A 35 -10.47 -8.10 -5.11
CA PHE A 35 -10.12 -8.95 -6.25
C PHE A 35 -8.97 -8.34 -7.05
N TYR A 36 -9.07 -7.05 -7.40
CA TYR A 36 -8.04 -6.37 -8.20
C TYR A 36 -6.69 -6.29 -7.47
N THR A 37 -6.68 -5.96 -6.18
CA THR A 37 -5.45 -5.94 -5.37
C THR A 37 -4.82 -7.33 -5.22
N SER A 38 -5.63 -8.38 -5.06
CA SER A 38 -5.15 -9.77 -5.02
C SER A 38 -4.51 -10.18 -6.36
N VAL A 39 -5.20 -9.93 -7.47
CA VAL A 39 -4.70 -10.26 -8.82
C VAL A 39 -3.45 -9.45 -9.16
N ASN A 40 -3.43 -8.17 -8.79
CA ASN A 40 -2.29 -7.30 -9.04
C ASN A 40 -1.05 -7.74 -8.25
N SER A 41 -1.21 -8.09 -6.97
CA SER A 41 -0.13 -8.65 -6.15
C SER A 41 0.38 -9.98 -6.73
N LEU A 42 -0.52 -10.86 -7.15
CA LEU A 42 -0.21 -12.13 -7.81
C LEU A 42 0.63 -11.93 -9.08
N LEU A 43 0.17 -11.07 -9.99
CA LEU A 43 0.85 -10.80 -11.26
C LEU A 43 2.26 -10.27 -11.00
N MET A 44 2.39 -9.36 -10.04
CA MET A 44 3.68 -8.78 -9.72
C MET A 44 4.65 -9.81 -9.12
N ALA A 45 4.19 -10.64 -8.18
CA ALA A 45 4.99 -11.73 -7.62
C ALA A 45 5.42 -12.74 -8.69
N SER A 46 4.54 -13.05 -9.64
CA SER A 46 4.81 -13.99 -10.73
C SER A 46 5.84 -13.43 -11.71
N VAL A 47 5.69 -12.17 -12.12
CA VAL A 47 6.61 -11.49 -13.04
C VAL A 47 8.01 -11.42 -12.43
N ILE A 48 8.13 -10.98 -11.17
CA ILE A 48 9.42 -10.98 -10.47
C ILE A 48 9.99 -12.39 -10.38
N ALA A 49 9.20 -13.38 -10.00
CA ALA A 49 9.70 -14.75 -9.86
C ALA A 49 10.27 -15.31 -11.16
N ILE A 50 9.71 -14.94 -12.32
CA ILE A 50 10.23 -15.31 -13.63
C ILE A 50 11.54 -14.58 -13.92
N PHE A 51 11.57 -13.25 -13.81
CA PHE A 51 12.75 -12.45 -14.18
C PHE A 51 13.92 -12.57 -13.20
N SER A 52 13.65 -12.82 -11.92
CA SER A 52 14.68 -13.07 -10.90
C SER A 52 15.28 -14.48 -10.99
N TYR A 53 14.68 -15.40 -11.74
CA TYR A 53 15.20 -16.76 -11.88
C TYR A 53 16.41 -16.84 -12.81
N GLU A 54 16.44 -16.05 -13.90
CA GLU A 54 17.51 -16.12 -14.90
C GLU A 54 18.70 -15.19 -14.60
N ASP A 55 18.46 -13.89 -14.43
CA ASP A 55 19.55 -12.90 -14.43
C ASP A 55 19.64 -12.05 -13.16
N ASN A 56 18.80 -12.33 -12.15
CA ASN A 56 18.65 -11.51 -10.95
C ASN A 56 18.41 -10.01 -11.27
N ASN A 57 17.83 -9.73 -12.43
CA ASN A 57 17.64 -8.39 -12.95
C ASN A 57 16.24 -7.88 -12.56
N ILE A 58 16.20 -6.88 -11.68
CA ILE A 58 14.95 -6.29 -11.17
C ILE A 58 14.34 -5.24 -12.13
N VAL A 59 15.10 -4.77 -13.13
CA VAL A 59 14.68 -3.70 -14.05
C VAL A 59 13.37 -4.03 -14.79
N PRO A 60 13.18 -5.24 -15.37
CA PRO A 60 11.93 -5.58 -16.07
C PRO A 60 10.71 -5.52 -15.15
N ALA A 61 10.86 -5.86 -13.88
CA ALA A 61 9.76 -5.80 -12.93
C ALA A 61 9.41 -4.36 -12.54
N ILE A 62 10.40 -3.48 -12.37
CA ILE A 62 10.14 -2.05 -12.12
C ILE A 62 9.39 -1.43 -13.32
N ILE A 63 9.80 -1.77 -14.55
CA ILE A 63 9.10 -1.35 -15.77
C ILE A 63 7.66 -1.89 -15.78
N PHE A 64 7.47 -3.17 -15.45
CA PHE A 64 6.15 -3.78 -15.37
C PHE A 64 5.27 -3.12 -14.30
N LEU A 65 5.83 -2.71 -13.16
CA LEU A 65 5.12 -1.98 -12.11
C LEU A 65 4.66 -0.61 -12.62
N GLY A 66 5.50 0.12 -13.35
CA GLY A 66 5.15 1.40 -13.96
C GLY A 66 4.05 1.28 -15.02
N ILE A 67 4.11 0.24 -15.86
CA ILE A 67 3.07 -0.06 -16.86
C ILE A 67 1.75 -0.41 -16.16
N ASN A 68 1.77 -1.29 -15.16
CA ASN A 68 0.58 -1.67 -14.41
C ASN A 68 -0.03 -0.46 -13.71
N HIS A 69 0.76 0.35 -13.02
CA HIS A 69 0.26 1.58 -12.41
C HIS A 69 -0.44 2.48 -13.43
N THR A 70 0.17 2.70 -14.60
CA THR A 70 -0.40 3.58 -15.63
C THR A 70 -1.71 3.01 -16.19
N LEU A 71 -1.77 1.71 -16.43
CA LEU A 71 -2.99 1.02 -16.85
C LEU A 71 -4.08 1.13 -15.78
N LEU A 72 -3.77 0.77 -14.53
CA LEU A 72 -4.73 0.82 -13.42
C LEU A 72 -5.21 2.26 -13.15
N ALA A 73 -4.34 3.26 -13.22
CA ALA A 73 -4.72 4.67 -13.03
C ALA A 73 -5.75 5.15 -14.08
N ASN A 74 -5.75 4.57 -15.28
CA ASN A 74 -6.67 4.89 -16.36
C ASN A 74 -7.94 4.02 -16.35
N PHE A 75 -7.87 2.78 -15.84
CA PHE A 75 -9.02 1.86 -15.76
C PHE A 75 -9.91 2.12 -14.56
N PHE A 76 -9.37 2.65 -13.45
CA PHE A 76 -10.12 2.90 -12.22
C PHE A 76 -10.35 4.38 -12.01
N ASN A 77 -11.60 4.82 -12.19
CA ASN A 77 -12.07 6.14 -11.74
C ASN A 77 -12.37 6.14 -10.23
N ASP A 78 -11.54 5.42 -9.47
CA ASP A 78 -11.73 5.20 -8.04
C ASP A 78 -11.09 6.31 -7.20
N SER A 79 -11.40 6.30 -5.91
CA SER A 79 -10.84 7.23 -4.93
C SER A 79 -9.31 7.15 -4.89
N ILE A 80 -8.66 8.23 -4.44
CA ILE A 80 -7.19 8.28 -4.34
C ILE A 80 -6.66 7.16 -3.42
N LEU A 81 -7.43 6.81 -2.38
CA LEU A 81 -7.12 5.74 -1.45
C LEU A 81 -7.11 4.36 -2.14
N ASP A 82 -8.08 4.10 -3.00
CA ASP A 82 -8.16 2.84 -3.75
C ASP A 82 -6.99 2.70 -4.73
N LYS A 83 -6.57 3.82 -5.36
CA LYS A 83 -5.34 3.87 -6.17
C LYS A 83 -4.10 3.54 -5.34
N PHE A 84 -3.97 4.09 -4.13
CA PHE A 84 -2.87 3.74 -3.21
C PHE A 84 -2.88 2.27 -2.82
N LYS A 85 -4.05 1.68 -2.48
CA LYS A 85 -4.18 0.24 -2.20
C LYS A 85 -3.68 -0.62 -3.36
N LEU A 86 -4.03 -0.25 -4.59
CA LEU A 86 -3.56 -0.97 -5.79
C LEU A 86 -2.04 -0.90 -5.94
N ILE A 87 -1.44 0.29 -5.84
CA ILE A 87 0.02 0.45 -5.92
C ILE A 87 0.72 -0.36 -4.83
N PHE A 88 0.20 -0.28 -3.60
CA PHE A 88 0.79 -0.97 -2.47
C PHE A 88 0.68 -2.50 -2.59
N SER A 89 -0.41 -3.00 -3.18
CA SER A 89 -0.56 -4.42 -3.50
C SER A 89 0.49 -4.91 -4.50
N SER A 90 0.86 -4.09 -5.51
CA SER A 90 1.96 -4.41 -6.42
C SER A 90 3.30 -4.44 -5.69
N ILE A 91 3.59 -3.45 -4.84
CA ILE A 91 4.85 -3.40 -4.06
C ILE A 91 4.98 -4.64 -3.16
N CYS A 92 3.91 -5.03 -2.48
CA CYS A 92 3.91 -6.24 -1.65
C CYS A 92 4.14 -7.50 -2.50
N GLY A 93 3.48 -7.60 -3.66
CA GLY A 93 3.69 -8.70 -4.61
C GLY A 93 5.14 -8.77 -5.09
N LEU A 94 5.77 -7.63 -5.38
CA LEU A 94 7.18 -7.53 -5.74
C LEU A 94 8.08 -8.08 -4.63
N LEU A 95 7.89 -7.61 -3.39
CA LEU A 95 8.71 -8.04 -2.25
C LEU A 95 8.58 -9.55 -2.00
N ILE A 96 7.38 -10.09 -2.11
CA ILE A 96 7.12 -11.54 -1.98
C ILE A 96 7.79 -12.31 -3.12
N GLY A 97 7.70 -11.83 -4.35
CA GLY A 97 8.39 -12.39 -5.51
C GLY A 97 9.89 -12.50 -5.27
N LEU A 98 10.53 -11.43 -4.79
CA LEU A 98 11.95 -11.37 -4.44
C LEU A 98 12.32 -12.29 -3.27
N GLY A 99 11.36 -12.72 -2.47
CA GLY A 99 11.57 -13.61 -1.33
C GLY A 99 11.59 -12.92 0.03
N PHE A 100 11.32 -11.62 0.10
CA PHE A 100 11.19 -10.86 1.35
C PHE A 100 9.82 -11.07 2.02
N ILE A 101 9.42 -12.32 2.20
CA ILE A 101 8.05 -12.72 2.61
C ILE A 101 7.66 -12.11 3.96
N PHE A 102 8.51 -12.24 4.98
CA PHE A 102 8.20 -11.71 6.33
C PHE A 102 8.09 -10.18 6.35
N HIS A 103 8.95 -9.49 5.59
CA HIS A 103 8.88 -8.04 5.46
C HIS A 103 7.58 -7.62 4.77
N ALA A 104 7.19 -8.31 3.71
CA ALA A 104 5.94 -8.03 3.00
C ALA A 104 4.71 -8.24 3.90
N ILE A 105 4.71 -9.27 4.77
CA ILE A 105 3.63 -9.49 5.74
C ILE A 105 3.55 -8.33 6.74
N LEU A 106 4.67 -7.93 7.34
CA LEU A 106 4.71 -6.83 8.30
C LEU A 106 4.22 -5.52 7.66
N ILE A 107 4.72 -5.21 6.47
CA ILE A 107 4.36 -4.00 5.73
C ILE A 107 2.87 -4.02 5.34
N THR A 108 2.35 -5.18 4.95
CA THR A 108 0.91 -5.37 4.64
C THR A 108 0.05 -5.07 5.87
N LEU A 109 0.39 -5.65 7.02
CA LEU A 109 -0.36 -5.43 8.27
C LEU A 109 -0.29 -3.98 8.72
N LEU A 110 0.89 -3.36 8.65
CA LEU A 110 1.08 -1.96 9.00
C LEU A 110 0.24 -1.04 8.11
N PHE A 111 0.27 -1.27 6.79
CA PHE A 111 -0.50 -0.48 5.84
C PHE A 111 -2.01 -0.63 6.05
N SER A 112 -2.51 -1.86 6.21
CA SER A 112 -3.93 -2.09 6.49
C SER A 112 -4.36 -1.46 7.82
N TYR A 113 -3.49 -1.47 8.84
CA TYR A 113 -3.77 -0.78 10.09
C TYR A 113 -3.87 0.74 9.89
N ILE A 114 -2.91 1.35 9.18
CA ILE A 114 -2.92 2.80 8.91
C ILE A 114 -4.17 3.20 8.14
N ILE A 115 -4.52 2.48 7.08
CA ILE A 115 -5.68 2.82 6.26
C ILE A 115 -6.99 2.67 7.03
N ASN A 116 -7.16 1.58 7.78
CA ASN A 116 -8.41 1.36 8.50
C ASN A 116 -8.59 2.30 9.71
N ASN A 117 -7.52 2.97 10.14
CA ASN A 117 -7.56 3.97 11.21
C ASN A 117 -7.16 5.36 10.70
N TYR A 118 -7.29 5.61 9.40
CA TYR A 118 -6.77 6.81 8.76
C TYR A 118 -7.34 8.09 9.38
N ASP A 119 -8.64 8.12 9.66
CA ASP A 119 -9.32 9.30 10.24
C ASP A 119 -8.71 9.67 11.60
N ILE A 120 -8.54 8.68 12.49
CA ILE A 120 -7.94 8.88 13.82
C ILE A 120 -6.48 9.35 13.71
N ILE A 121 -5.70 8.74 12.81
CA ILE A 121 -4.28 9.08 12.62
C ILE A 121 -4.14 10.48 12.02
N SER A 122 -4.97 10.82 11.04
CA SER A 122 -5.01 12.13 10.41
C SER A 122 -5.33 13.20 11.45
N ASP A 123 -6.37 12.99 12.26
CA ASP A 123 -6.78 13.91 13.32
C ASP A 123 -5.71 14.09 14.40
N LEU A 124 -4.99 13.03 14.80
CA LEU A 124 -3.86 13.12 15.73
C LEU A 124 -2.74 14.01 15.18
N ILE A 125 -2.43 13.89 13.88
CA ILE A 125 -1.38 14.67 13.24
C ILE A 125 -1.80 16.13 13.12
N THR A 126 -3.02 16.42 12.65
CA THR A 126 -3.51 17.81 12.49
C THR A 126 -3.79 18.50 13.82
N SER A 127 -4.36 17.82 14.81
CA SER A 127 -4.61 18.40 16.14
C SER A 127 -3.33 18.72 16.92
N SER A 128 -2.22 18.04 16.62
CA SER A 128 -0.90 18.39 17.17
C SER A 128 -0.35 19.70 16.59
N ASN A 129 -0.70 20.02 15.34
CA ASN A 129 -0.30 21.26 14.69
C ASN A 129 -1.18 22.46 15.09
N SER A 130 -2.47 22.26 15.36
CA SER A 130 -3.36 23.35 15.75
C SER A 130 -3.07 23.91 17.15
N LYS A 131 -2.58 23.08 18.08
CA LYS A 131 -2.19 23.53 19.43
C LYS A 131 -1.03 24.52 19.43
N ASN A 132 -0.14 24.46 18.45
CA ASN A 132 0.99 25.38 18.34
C ASN A 132 0.61 26.73 17.69
N GLU A 133 -0.46 26.80 16.90
CA GLU A 133 -0.90 28.06 16.28
C GLU A 133 -1.71 28.94 17.25
N ASP A 134 -2.47 28.32 18.16
CA ASP A 134 -3.26 29.06 19.16
C ASP A 134 -2.39 29.64 20.30
N GLU A 135 -1.22 29.04 20.57
CA GLU A 135 -0.26 29.54 21.56
C GLU A 135 0.50 30.76 21.01
N TYR A 136 0.87 30.78 19.72
CA TYR A 136 1.51 31.94 19.08
C TYR A 136 0.57 33.11 18.83
N LYS A 137 -0.73 32.88 18.57
CA LYS A 137 -1.70 33.98 18.43
C LYS A 137 -1.98 34.68 19.75
N ASN A 138 -2.09 33.93 20.85
CA ASN A 138 -2.33 34.53 22.16
C ASN A 138 -1.12 35.32 22.69
N GLU A 139 0.11 34.96 22.31
CA GLU A 139 1.31 35.74 22.69
C GLU A 139 1.51 37.02 21.86
N LEU A 140 1.00 37.07 20.62
CA LEU A 140 1.08 38.26 19.77
C LEU A 140 0.00 39.31 20.10
N ASP A 141 -1.20 38.89 20.49
CA ASP A 141 -2.30 39.82 20.84
C ASP A 141 -2.15 40.44 22.24
N LEU A 142 -1.29 39.90 23.11
CA LEU A 142 -1.07 40.44 24.46
C LEU A 142 -0.05 41.59 24.53
N ASN A 143 0.67 41.90 23.45
CA ASN A 143 1.75 42.88 23.46
C ASN A 143 1.38 44.24 22.81
N ASP A 144 0.17 44.36 22.28
CA ASP A 144 -0.32 45.58 21.60
C ASP A 144 -1.29 46.42 22.47
N GLU A 145 -1.62 46.00 23.70
CA GLU A 145 -2.48 46.75 24.64
C GLU A 145 -1.73 47.61 25.68
N GLU A 146 -0.39 47.63 25.68
CA GLU A 146 0.43 48.52 26.52
C GLU A 146 1.43 49.36 25.71
N MET A 147 0.95 50.30 24.88
CA MET A 147 1.68 51.55 24.55
C MET A 147 0.74 52.70 24.18
#